data_AF-A0A7Y7BC16-F1
#
_entry.id   AF-A0A7Y7BC16-F1
#
_cell.length_a   1.000
_cell.length_b   1.000
_cell.length_c   1.000
_cell.angle_alpha   90.00
_cell.angle_beta   90.00
_cell.angle_gamma   90.00
#
_symmetry.space_group_name_H-M   'P 1'
#
loop_
_entity.id
_entity.type
_entity.pdbx_description
1 polymer ?
#
loop_
_entity_poly.entity_id
_entity_poly.type
_entity_poly.pdbx_seq_one_letter_code
_entity_poly.pdbx_strand_id
1 'polypeptide(L)'
;MQKFSFTVLLLVIFANLTQAQSFYSRRRDRSLMFSYGVGFSTYHGDMHDVFYDGLHSALGPSLGVGLRKKLGSQLSIRLDANLYQIGGNDAEDQKGFLSHRLSGKNDNGDQDDRYIRNLNFRSRNFEVSALAIFNLIPSGSYSRRPLMNPYLMFGIGRTTNRPKTYLPGEEGKYSVKLWEIQTEAAAPVDSYPKSVTVIPLGIGIRFRANQYIDILVEGARRFVFTDYLDDVSTFYPSIDEVIAWNGGPGSPTADIAVLVYDRSVEGGYKARQKGNIRGKENNDAYYIFSLRLELYLPDNFIGELFSPSRRKPKFR
;
A
#
# COMPACT_ATOMS: atom_id res chain seq x y z
N MET A 1 -28.81 7.76 -12.90
CA MET A 1 -27.66 6.89 -12.57
C MET A 1 -28.01 5.74 -11.60
N GLN A 2 -28.78 5.97 -10.53
CA GLN A 2 -29.15 4.92 -9.56
C GLN A 2 -29.91 3.71 -10.17
N LYS A 3 -30.77 3.93 -11.17
CA LYS A 3 -31.51 2.84 -11.84
C LYS A 3 -30.60 1.92 -12.67
N PHE A 4 -29.56 2.46 -13.29
CA PHE A 4 -28.62 1.69 -14.12
C PHE A 4 -27.74 0.76 -13.27
N SER A 5 -27.22 1.27 -12.15
CA SER A 5 -26.46 0.46 -11.19
C SER A 5 -27.28 -0.67 -10.58
N PHE A 6 -28.57 -0.44 -10.31
CA PHE A 6 -29.47 -1.48 -9.81
C PHE A 6 -29.73 -2.57 -10.86
N THR A 7 -29.94 -2.21 -12.12
CA THR A 7 -30.13 -3.19 -13.22
C THR A 7 -28.89 -4.03 -13.46
N VAL A 8 -27.69 -3.45 -13.39
CA VAL A 8 -26.42 -4.20 -13.52
C VAL A 8 -26.23 -5.15 -12.34
N LEU A 9 -26.52 -4.72 -11.11
CA LEU A 9 -26.45 -5.58 -9.93
C LEU A 9 -27.43 -6.76 -10.03
N LEU A 10 -28.65 -6.50 -10.52
CA LEU A 10 -29.70 -7.51 -10.69
C LEU A 10 -29.33 -8.53 -11.79
N LEU A 11 -28.70 -8.08 -12.88
CA LEU A 11 -28.18 -8.97 -13.93
C LEU A 11 -27.03 -9.85 -13.45
N VAL A 12 -26.11 -9.32 -12.62
CA VAL A 12 -25.04 -10.12 -12.02
C VAL A 12 -25.62 -11.16 -11.04
N ILE A 13 -26.63 -10.81 -10.26
CA ILE A 13 -27.30 -11.76 -9.35
C ILE A 13 -28.02 -12.86 -10.14
N PHE A 14 -28.75 -12.52 -11.20
CA PHE A 14 -29.44 -13.52 -12.03
C PHE A 14 -28.49 -14.45 -12.79
N ALA A 15 -27.36 -13.95 -13.28
CA ALA A 15 -26.35 -14.79 -13.94
C ALA A 15 -25.79 -15.87 -12.99
N ASN A 16 -25.67 -15.58 -11.70
CA ASN A 16 -25.25 -16.55 -10.68
C ASN A 16 -26.34 -17.61 -10.38
N LEU A 17 -27.62 -17.26 -10.51
CA LEU A 17 -28.74 -18.19 -10.28
C LEU A 17 -28.90 -19.18 -11.44
N THR A 18 -28.59 -18.79 -12.69
CA THR A 18 -28.63 -19.68 -13.86
C THR A 18 -27.59 -20.81 -13.83
N GLN A 19 -26.54 -20.72 -13.00
CA GLN A 19 -25.53 -21.78 -12.86
C GLN A 19 -25.90 -22.88 -11.83
N ALA A 20 -27.07 -22.79 -11.19
CA ALA A 20 -27.44 -23.67 -10.07
C ALA A 20 -28.07 -25.02 -10.48
N GLN A 21 -28.26 -25.31 -11.78
CA GLN A 21 -28.96 -26.53 -12.25
C GLN A 21 -28.08 -27.50 -13.08
N SER A 22 -26.86 -27.81 -12.63
CA SER A 22 -26.14 -28.98 -13.17
C SER A 22 -26.22 -30.16 -12.20
N PHE A 23 -27.02 -31.16 -12.54
CA PHE A 23 -27.30 -32.40 -11.77
C PHE A 23 -26.13 -33.40 -11.68
N TYR A 24 -24.90 -33.02 -12.03
CA TYR A 24 -23.73 -33.86 -11.81
C TYR A 24 -23.14 -33.62 -10.42
N SER A 25 -22.91 -34.69 -9.67
CA SER A 25 -22.15 -34.66 -8.42
C SER A 25 -20.68 -34.32 -8.69
N ARG A 26 -20.39 -33.06 -9.02
CA ARG A 26 -19.05 -32.51 -8.82
C ARG A 26 -18.73 -32.77 -7.35
N ARG A 27 -17.70 -33.57 -7.06
CA ARG A 27 -16.96 -33.47 -5.79
C ARG A 27 -16.78 -31.97 -5.57
N ARG A 28 -17.49 -31.39 -4.59
CA ARG A 28 -17.68 -29.94 -4.53
C ARG A 28 -16.32 -29.26 -4.51
N ASP A 29 -16.10 -28.40 -5.51
CA ASP A 29 -14.82 -27.74 -5.68
C ASP A 29 -14.71 -26.63 -4.64
N ARG A 30 -13.68 -26.68 -3.79
CA ARG A 30 -13.46 -25.64 -2.78
C ARG A 30 -13.16 -24.33 -3.48
N SER A 31 -14.14 -23.43 -3.44
CA SER A 31 -14.10 -22.16 -4.18
C SER A 31 -13.68 -20.98 -3.33
N LEU A 32 -13.67 -21.13 -2.00
CA LEU A 32 -13.30 -20.08 -1.06
C LEU A 32 -11.97 -20.42 -0.40
N MET A 33 -11.05 -19.45 -0.36
CA MET A 33 -9.74 -19.62 0.25
C MET A 33 -9.44 -18.43 1.15
N PHE A 34 -8.89 -18.71 2.33
CA PHE A 34 -8.36 -17.71 3.24
C PHE A 34 -6.85 -17.68 3.10
N SER A 35 -6.25 -16.50 3.13
CA SER A 35 -4.81 -16.32 3.08
C SER A 35 -4.35 -15.37 4.18
N TYR A 36 -3.16 -15.62 4.69
CA TYR A 36 -2.45 -14.71 5.56
C TYR A 36 -0.97 -14.75 5.23
N GLY A 37 -0.27 -13.66 5.46
CA GLY A 37 1.14 -13.60 5.15
C GLY A 37 1.84 -12.38 5.70
N VAL A 38 3.15 -12.40 5.51
CA VAL A 38 4.09 -11.36 5.91
C VAL A 38 4.87 -10.93 4.69
N GLY A 39 5.49 -9.77 4.78
CA GLY A 39 6.26 -9.23 3.69
C GLY A 39 6.91 -7.91 4.05
N PHE A 40 7.26 -7.16 3.01
CA PHE A 40 7.79 -5.83 3.15
C PHE A 40 7.14 -4.89 2.14
N SER A 41 7.17 -3.61 2.47
CA SER A 41 6.74 -2.52 1.62
C SER A 41 7.84 -1.50 1.47
N THR A 42 7.88 -0.84 0.32
CA THR A 42 8.79 0.27 0.05
C THR A 42 8.04 1.39 -0.63
N TYR A 43 8.45 2.62 -0.34
CA TYR A 43 7.93 3.84 -0.93
C TYR A 43 8.48 4.05 -2.35
N HIS A 44 7.81 4.86 -3.16
CA HIS A 44 8.33 5.36 -4.42
C HIS A 44 7.70 6.72 -4.72
N GLY A 45 8.53 7.76 -4.77
CA GLY A 45 8.14 9.15 -4.95
C GLY A 45 9.34 10.06 -4.70
N ASP A 46 9.10 11.28 -4.23
CA ASP A 46 10.12 12.34 -4.17
C ASP A 46 11.32 12.08 -3.26
N MET A 47 11.14 11.29 -2.21
CA MET A 47 12.22 10.93 -1.28
C MET A 47 12.92 9.62 -1.63
N HIS A 48 12.35 8.80 -2.50
CA HIS A 48 12.91 7.48 -2.82
C HIS A 48 12.40 6.98 -4.17
N ASP A 49 13.31 6.58 -5.06
CA ASP A 49 12.98 5.90 -6.30
C ASP A 49 13.53 4.47 -6.31
N VAL A 50 12.62 3.49 -6.18
CA VAL A 50 12.94 2.05 -6.27
C VAL A 50 13.80 1.65 -7.47
N PHE A 51 13.69 2.30 -8.63
CA PHE A 51 14.48 1.93 -9.82
C PHE A 51 15.94 2.41 -9.76
N TYR A 52 16.20 3.53 -9.07
CA TYR A 52 17.52 4.14 -8.97
C TYR A 52 18.20 3.87 -7.62
N ASP A 53 17.43 4.00 -6.53
CA ASP A 53 17.89 3.84 -5.15
C ASP A 53 17.80 2.37 -4.68
N GLY A 54 17.02 1.55 -5.39
CA GLY A 54 16.83 0.13 -5.10
C GLY A 54 15.81 -0.15 -4.00
N LEU A 55 15.57 -1.44 -3.71
CA LEU A 55 14.52 -1.85 -2.76
C LEU A 55 14.91 -1.71 -1.29
N HIS A 56 16.17 -1.43 -0.97
CA HIS A 56 16.69 -1.55 0.41
C HIS A 56 16.48 -0.30 1.27
N SER A 57 16.45 0.89 0.68
CA SER A 57 16.59 2.18 1.38
C SER A 57 15.31 2.71 2.06
N ALA A 58 14.23 1.91 2.10
CA ALA A 58 12.93 2.33 2.63
C ALA A 58 12.04 1.16 3.09
N LEU A 59 12.66 0.02 3.44
CA LEU A 59 11.92 -1.19 3.78
C LEU A 59 11.13 -1.03 5.09
N GLY A 60 9.80 -1.17 5.00
CA GLY A 60 8.95 -1.36 6.15
C GLY A 60 8.28 -2.74 6.13
N PRO A 61 7.95 -3.32 7.30
CA PRO A 61 7.25 -4.59 7.36
C PRO A 61 5.82 -4.47 6.84
N SER A 62 5.29 -5.57 6.32
CA SER A 62 3.88 -5.72 5.96
C SER A 62 3.29 -7.03 6.49
N LEU A 63 2.03 -6.99 6.89
CA LEU A 63 1.21 -8.12 7.29
C LEU A 63 -0.09 -8.04 6.50
N GLY A 64 -0.50 -9.13 5.87
CA GLY A 64 -1.71 -9.17 5.05
C GLY A 64 -2.58 -10.37 5.37
N VAL A 65 -3.89 -10.17 5.32
CA VAL A 65 -4.88 -11.25 5.26
C VAL A 65 -5.75 -11.05 4.02
N GLY A 66 -6.27 -12.14 3.48
CA GLY A 66 -7.07 -12.10 2.26
C GLY A 66 -8.09 -13.22 2.17
N LEU A 67 -9.24 -12.94 1.59
CA LEU A 67 -10.28 -13.92 1.29
C LEU A 67 -10.51 -13.95 -0.23
N ARG A 68 -10.21 -15.08 -0.85
CA ARG A 68 -10.34 -15.29 -2.30
C ARG A 68 -11.54 -16.18 -2.61
N LYS A 69 -12.35 -15.78 -3.58
CA LYS A 69 -13.43 -16.55 -4.17
C LYS A 69 -13.13 -16.83 -5.65
N LYS A 70 -13.07 -18.10 -6.02
CA LYS A 70 -12.93 -18.56 -7.39
C LYS A 70 -14.25 -18.37 -8.16
N LEU A 71 -14.19 -17.73 -9.33
CA LEU A 71 -15.34 -17.51 -10.22
C LEU A 71 -15.32 -18.43 -11.46
N GLY A 72 -14.15 -18.96 -11.80
CA GLY A 72 -13.96 -19.86 -12.93
C GLY A 72 -12.60 -20.56 -12.84
N SER A 73 -12.13 -21.14 -13.95
CA SER A 73 -10.83 -21.85 -13.97
C SER A 73 -9.62 -20.94 -13.78
N GLN A 74 -9.72 -19.68 -14.22
CA GLN A 74 -8.63 -18.70 -14.20
C GLN A 74 -8.94 -17.44 -13.38
N LEU A 75 -10.19 -16.97 -13.38
CA LEU A 75 -10.58 -15.75 -12.68
C LEU A 75 -11.02 -16.01 -11.24
N SER A 76 -10.55 -15.18 -10.32
CA SER A 76 -11.01 -15.11 -8.93
C SER A 76 -11.15 -13.65 -8.50
N ILE A 77 -11.99 -13.39 -7.50
CA ILE A 77 -12.00 -12.13 -6.76
C ILE A 77 -11.36 -12.37 -5.39
N ARG A 78 -10.61 -11.40 -4.89
CA ARG A 78 -9.98 -11.45 -3.57
C ARG A 78 -10.19 -10.14 -2.83
N LEU A 79 -10.59 -10.23 -1.57
CA LEU A 79 -10.64 -9.09 -0.65
C LEU A 79 -9.43 -9.18 0.27
N ASP A 80 -8.65 -8.12 0.35
CA ASP A 80 -7.44 -8.03 1.16
C ASP A 80 -7.54 -6.93 2.21
N ALA A 81 -6.92 -7.19 3.36
CA ALA A 81 -6.64 -6.20 4.39
C ALA A 81 -5.15 -6.29 4.74
N ASN A 82 -4.42 -5.18 4.59
CA ASN A 82 -2.97 -5.12 4.81
C ASN A 82 -2.63 -4.05 5.86
N LEU A 83 -1.79 -4.40 6.82
CA LEU A 83 -1.08 -3.46 7.69
C LEU A 83 0.36 -3.35 7.17
N TYR A 84 0.81 -2.16 6.86
CA TYR A 84 2.13 -1.98 6.25
C TYR A 84 2.79 -0.68 6.69
N GLN A 85 4.10 -0.60 6.51
CA GLN A 85 4.88 0.60 6.82
C GLN A 85 5.68 1.03 5.60
N ILE A 86 5.63 2.31 5.28
CA ILE A 86 6.49 2.95 4.29
C ILE A 86 7.28 4.07 4.97
N GLY A 87 8.35 4.50 4.34
CA GLY A 87 9.15 5.63 4.79
C GLY A 87 10.21 5.98 3.76
N GLY A 88 10.95 7.03 4.06
CA GLY A 88 12.03 7.53 3.23
C GLY A 88 12.95 8.39 4.08
N ASN A 89 14.23 8.45 3.71
CA ASN A 89 15.24 9.21 4.42
C ASN A 89 16.27 9.73 3.43
N ASP A 90 16.23 11.03 3.17
CA ASP A 90 17.11 11.70 2.20
C ASP A 90 18.60 11.52 2.55
N ALA A 91 18.94 11.34 3.83
CA ALA A 91 20.32 11.15 4.29
C ALA A 91 20.86 9.72 4.04
N GLU A 92 19.98 8.71 4.02
CA GLU A 92 20.37 7.30 3.87
C GLU A 92 20.65 6.94 2.42
N ASP A 93 20.13 7.73 1.49
CA ASP A 93 20.13 7.47 0.06
C ASP A 93 21.53 7.47 -0.58
N GLN A 94 22.58 7.80 0.19
CA GLN A 94 23.99 7.72 -0.22
C GLN A 94 24.63 6.32 -0.13
N LYS A 95 24.04 5.33 0.53
CA LYS A 95 24.71 4.06 0.91
C LYS A 95 24.08 2.78 0.34
N GLY A 96 23.66 2.79 -0.92
CA GLY A 96 23.16 1.58 -1.59
C GLY A 96 24.25 0.54 -1.86
N PHE A 97 24.08 -0.69 -1.37
CA PHE A 97 25.02 -1.81 -1.57
C PHE A 97 25.09 -2.31 -3.03
N LEU A 98 24.04 -2.08 -3.83
CA LEU A 98 23.96 -2.42 -5.27
C LEU A 98 24.05 -1.20 -6.19
N SER A 99 23.99 0.00 -5.62
CA SER A 99 24.09 1.28 -6.33
C SER A 99 25.26 2.08 -5.76
N HIS A 100 26.47 1.80 -6.26
CA HIS A 100 27.38 2.92 -6.45
C HIS A 100 26.60 3.93 -7.29
N ARG A 101 26.22 5.08 -6.72
CA ARG A 101 25.60 6.20 -7.44
C ARG A 101 26.58 6.63 -8.54
N LEU A 102 26.58 5.95 -9.67
CA LEU A 102 27.56 6.14 -10.76
C LEU A 102 27.42 7.50 -11.43
N SER A 103 26.40 8.30 -11.09
CA SER A 103 26.23 9.62 -11.67
C SER A 103 25.78 10.73 -10.70
N GLY A 104 25.42 10.42 -9.44
CA GLY A 104 24.84 11.45 -8.55
C GLY A 104 23.65 12.19 -9.17
N LYS A 105 22.95 11.52 -10.09
CA LYS A 105 21.85 12.06 -10.85
C LYS A 105 20.54 11.40 -10.47
N ASN A 106 19.47 12.18 -10.39
CA ASN A 106 18.12 11.71 -10.19
C ASN A 106 17.56 11.05 -11.47
N ASP A 107 16.32 10.59 -11.38
CA ASP A 107 15.45 10.05 -12.43
C ASP A 107 15.38 10.92 -13.71
N ASN A 108 15.66 12.21 -13.63
CA ASN A 108 15.67 13.16 -14.75
C ASN A 108 17.08 13.45 -15.31
N GLY A 109 18.14 12.92 -14.69
CA GLY A 109 19.51 13.20 -15.09
C GLY A 109 20.10 14.50 -14.51
N ASP A 110 19.39 15.14 -13.57
CA ASP A 110 19.85 16.31 -12.81
C ASP A 110 20.63 15.87 -11.56
N GLN A 111 21.46 16.75 -10.98
CA GLN A 111 22.13 16.46 -9.72
C GLN A 111 21.11 16.13 -8.61
N ASP A 112 21.33 15.01 -7.94
CA ASP A 112 20.49 14.55 -6.83
C ASP A 112 20.84 15.30 -5.55
N ASP A 113 20.12 16.39 -5.31
CA ASP A 113 20.27 17.27 -4.14
C ASP A 113 19.39 16.84 -2.96
N ARG A 114 18.73 15.67 -2.99
CA ARG A 114 17.81 15.23 -1.93
C ARG A 114 18.50 15.19 -0.56
N TYR A 115 19.74 14.68 -0.52
CA TYR A 115 20.55 14.62 0.70
C TYR A 115 20.79 15.98 1.37
N ILE A 116 20.72 17.08 0.61
CA ILE A 116 20.85 18.45 1.14
C ILE A 116 19.63 18.81 1.97
N ARG A 117 18.43 18.34 1.59
CA ARG A 117 17.18 18.62 2.33
C ARG A 117 17.16 17.93 3.69
N ASN A 118 17.77 16.74 3.77
CA ASN A 118 17.87 15.92 4.98
C ASN A 118 16.50 15.61 5.62
N LEU A 119 15.46 15.42 4.78
CA LEU A 119 14.12 15.08 5.25
C LEU A 119 14.01 13.59 5.52
N ASN A 120 13.04 13.21 6.35
CA ASN A 120 12.65 11.83 6.55
C ASN A 120 11.19 11.72 6.94
N PHE A 121 10.61 10.58 6.61
CA PHE A 121 9.27 10.23 7.05
C PHE A 121 9.12 8.73 7.28
N ARG A 122 8.11 8.39 8.07
CA ARG A 122 7.61 7.03 8.26
C ARG A 122 6.11 7.06 8.45
N SER A 123 5.42 6.20 7.72
CA SER A 123 3.98 6.05 7.79
C SER A 123 3.59 4.60 8.01
N ARG A 124 2.76 4.37 9.03
CA ARG A 124 2.13 3.07 9.29
C ARG A 124 0.68 3.14 8.85
N ASN A 125 0.32 2.27 7.92
CA ASN A 125 -0.92 2.38 7.19
C ASN A 125 -1.72 1.08 7.22
N PHE A 126 -3.03 1.24 7.06
CA PHE A 126 -3.98 0.15 6.89
C PHE A 126 -4.66 0.31 5.52
N GLU A 127 -4.57 -0.74 4.70
CA GLU A 127 -5.16 -0.81 3.37
C GLU A 127 -6.25 -1.90 3.35
N VAL A 128 -7.39 -1.59 2.71
CA VAL A 128 -8.37 -2.60 2.28
C VAL A 128 -8.49 -2.53 0.78
N SER A 129 -8.46 -3.68 0.09
CA SER A 129 -8.55 -3.74 -1.37
C SER A 129 -9.39 -4.90 -1.88
N ALA A 130 -10.02 -4.70 -3.03
CA ALA A 130 -10.68 -5.72 -3.83
C ALA A 130 -9.88 -5.95 -5.11
N LEU A 131 -9.48 -7.19 -5.35
CA LEU A 131 -8.55 -7.59 -6.40
C LEU A 131 -9.22 -8.62 -7.32
N ALA A 132 -9.11 -8.42 -8.62
CA ALA A 132 -9.25 -9.46 -9.61
C ALA A 132 -7.92 -10.22 -9.73
N ILE A 133 -7.99 -11.54 -9.61
CA ILE A 133 -6.84 -12.45 -9.72
C ILE A 133 -7.03 -13.29 -10.98
N PHE A 134 -6.10 -13.18 -11.92
CA PHE A 134 -6.11 -13.94 -13.16
C PHE A 134 -4.97 -14.96 -13.18
N ASN A 135 -5.30 -16.23 -13.01
CA ASN A 135 -4.32 -17.32 -13.07
C ASN A 135 -3.97 -17.64 -14.52
N LEU A 136 -2.68 -17.64 -14.86
CA LEU A 136 -2.22 -17.91 -16.22
C LEU A 136 -2.52 -19.36 -16.64
N ILE A 137 -2.41 -20.31 -15.69
CA ILE A 137 -2.72 -21.71 -15.94
C ILE A 137 -4.15 -22.00 -15.43
N PRO A 138 -5.07 -22.46 -16.29
CA PRO A 138 -6.41 -22.86 -15.87
C PRO A 138 -6.35 -23.96 -14.81
N SER A 139 -6.97 -23.74 -13.66
CA SER A 139 -7.16 -24.77 -12.65
C SER A 139 -8.61 -25.22 -12.63
N GLY A 140 -8.84 -26.49 -12.99
CA GLY A 140 -10.16 -27.11 -12.94
C GLY A 140 -10.61 -27.30 -11.49
N SER A 141 -10.44 -28.50 -10.95
CA SER A 141 -10.72 -28.76 -9.53
C SER A 141 -9.50 -28.48 -8.65
N TYR A 142 -9.76 -28.07 -7.43
CA TYR A 142 -8.88 -28.00 -6.27
C TYR A 142 -7.88 -29.17 -6.18
N SER A 143 -8.33 -30.41 -6.38
CA SER A 143 -7.46 -31.61 -6.31
C SER A 143 -6.53 -31.77 -7.52
N ARG A 144 -6.82 -31.09 -8.64
CA ARG A 144 -6.06 -31.16 -9.91
C ARG A 144 -5.37 -29.83 -10.25
N ARG A 145 -5.14 -28.97 -9.26
CA ARG A 145 -4.44 -27.69 -9.48
C ARG A 145 -2.95 -27.92 -9.80
N PRO A 146 -2.34 -27.11 -10.67
CA PRO A 146 -0.93 -27.27 -11.05
C PRO A 146 0.00 -27.07 -9.85
N LEU A 147 1.24 -27.58 -9.95
CA LEU A 147 2.26 -27.42 -8.91
C LEU A 147 2.65 -25.95 -8.72
N MET A 148 2.75 -25.21 -9.81
CA MET A 148 3.06 -23.79 -9.85
C MET A 148 2.08 -23.09 -10.79
N ASN A 149 1.57 -21.93 -10.39
CA ASN A 149 0.66 -21.13 -11.20
C ASN A 149 1.00 -19.64 -11.05
N PRO A 150 1.65 -19.04 -12.06
CA PRO A 150 1.77 -17.59 -12.14
C PRO A 150 0.38 -16.94 -12.28
N TYR A 151 0.19 -15.76 -11.71
CA TYR A 151 -1.05 -15.00 -11.83
C TYR A 151 -0.80 -13.50 -11.84
N LEU A 152 -1.74 -12.78 -12.44
CA LEU A 152 -1.81 -11.33 -12.41
C LEU A 152 -2.82 -10.87 -11.36
N MET A 153 -2.56 -9.70 -10.78
CA MET A 153 -3.41 -9.05 -9.80
C MET A 153 -3.70 -7.62 -10.26
N PHE A 154 -4.97 -7.24 -10.26
CA PHE A 154 -5.38 -5.87 -10.51
C PHE A 154 -6.58 -5.55 -9.64
N GLY A 155 -6.69 -4.34 -9.11
CA GLY A 155 -7.87 -3.99 -8.33
C GLY A 155 -7.96 -2.55 -7.91
N ILE A 156 -8.75 -2.32 -6.87
CA ILE A 156 -8.98 -1.03 -6.26
C ILE A 156 -9.03 -1.18 -4.75
N GLY A 157 -8.52 -0.20 -4.03
CA GLY A 157 -8.56 -0.19 -2.58
C GLY A 157 -8.55 1.22 -2.02
N ARG A 158 -8.50 1.27 -0.69
CA ARG A 158 -8.31 2.49 0.07
C ARG A 158 -7.32 2.21 1.19
N THR A 159 -6.34 3.09 1.33
CA THR A 159 -5.35 3.03 2.41
C THR A 159 -5.40 4.29 3.24
N THR A 160 -5.03 4.20 4.51
CA THR A 160 -4.82 5.38 5.33
C THR A 160 -3.54 6.09 4.92
N ASN A 161 -3.48 7.41 5.08
CA ASN A 161 -2.27 8.19 4.90
C ASN A 161 -1.95 8.95 6.18
N ARG A 162 -0.81 8.65 6.80
CA ARG A 162 -0.39 9.21 8.09
C ARG A 162 1.15 9.34 8.15
N PRO A 163 1.77 10.25 7.39
CA PRO A 163 3.22 10.47 7.42
C PRO A 163 3.69 11.12 8.73
N LYS A 164 4.70 10.54 9.37
CA LYS A 164 5.34 11.13 10.56
C LYS A 164 6.81 11.38 10.32
N THR A 165 7.37 12.36 11.00
CA THR A 165 8.83 12.59 11.10
C THR A 165 9.28 12.62 12.56
N TYR A 166 10.59 12.68 12.78
CA TYR A 166 11.19 12.89 14.09
C TYR A 166 11.81 14.30 14.19
N LEU A 167 11.88 14.84 15.41
CA LEU A 167 12.51 16.14 15.68
C LEU A 167 14.04 16.05 15.63
N PRO A 168 14.74 17.16 15.31
CA PRO A 168 16.21 17.18 15.35
C PRO A 168 16.75 16.69 16.71
N GLY A 169 17.69 15.72 16.71
CA GLY A 169 18.24 15.11 17.92
C GLY A 169 17.38 14.00 18.56
N GLU A 170 16.23 13.66 17.96
CA GLU A 170 15.40 12.52 18.34
C GLU A 170 15.34 11.45 17.23
N GLU A 171 16.46 11.17 16.56
CA GLU A 171 16.53 10.29 15.39
C GLU A 171 15.82 8.95 15.60
N GLY A 172 14.89 8.62 14.70
CA GLY A 172 14.11 7.39 14.76
C GLY A 172 12.86 7.43 15.65
N LYS A 173 12.65 8.48 16.44
CA LYS A 173 11.44 8.69 17.25
C LYS A 173 10.39 9.50 16.47
N TYR A 174 9.67 8.82 15.59
CA TYR A 174 8.63 9.40 14.72
C TYR A 174 7.39 9.89 15.50
N SER A 175 7.48 11.09 16.05
CA SER A 175 6.49 11.73 16.94
C SER A 175 5.66 12.81 16.26
N VAL A 176 6.27 13.56 15.33
CA VAL A 176 5.66 14.69 14.63
C VAL A 176 4.78 14.15 13.51
N LYS A 177 3.51 14.57 13.48
CA LYS A 177 2.56 14.16 12.46
C LYS A 177 2.55 15.22 11.36
N LEU A 178 3.04 14.85 10.18
CA LEU A 178 3.20 15.79 9.08
C LEU A 178 1.84 16.22 8.52
N TRP A 179 0.84 15.33 8.49
CA TRP A 179 -0.54 15.66 8.07
C TRP A 179 -1.31 16.63 8.99
N GLU A 180 -0.72 17.10 10.10
CA GLU A 180 -1.30 18.10 11.01
C GLU A 180 -0.52 19.43 10.97
N ILE A 181 0.54 19.52 10.17
CA ILE A 181 1.48 20.64 10.14
C ILE A 181 1.69 21.05 8.69
N GLN A 182 1.70 22.34 8.42
CA GLN A 182 1.94 22.83 7.07
C GLN A 182 3.41 23.20 6.87
N THR A 183 4.13 22.43 6.07
CA THR A 183 5.58 22.59 5.82
C THR A 183 5.90 23.09 4.40
N GLU A 184 4.92 23.12 3.50
CA GLU A 184 5.12 23.39 2.07
C GLU A 184 4.30 24.57 1.53
N ALA A 185 4.82 25.19 0.47
CA ALA A 185 4.07 26.18 -0.29
C ALA A 185 2.90 25.51 -1.03
N ALA A 186 1.75 26.18 -1.11
CA ALA A 186 0.57 25.73 -1.86
C ALA A 186 -0.09 24.41 -1.40
N ALA A 187 0.41 23.74 -0.35
CA ALA A 187 -0.20 22.55 0.24
C ALA A 187 -0.83 22.88 1.62
N PRO A 188 -2.09 23.31 1.71
CA PRO A 188 -2.78 23.42 3.00
C PRO A 188 -2.78 22.07 3.73
N VAL A 189 -2.93 22.07 5.06
CA VAL A 189 -3.06 20.82 5.84
C VAL A 189 -4.15 19.88 5.29
N ASP A 190 -5.20 20.44 4.69
CA ASP A 190 -6.28 19.68 4.04
C ASP A 190 -5.86 18.94 2.76
N SER A 191 -4.67 19.23 2.21
CA SER A 191 -4.07 18.51 1.07
C SER A 191 -3.62 17.09 1.42
N TYR A 192 -3.60 16.72 2.72
CA TYR A 192 -3.26 15.38 3.19
C TYR A 192 -4.54 14.57 3.46
N PRO A 193 -5.13 13.91 2.45
CA PRO A 193 -6.28 13.07 2.68
C PRO A 193 -5.90 11.93 3.63
N LYS A 194 -6.52 11.87 4.81
CA LYS A 194 -6.30 10.81 5.83
C LYS A 194 -6.50 9.39 5.29
N SER A 195 -7.16 9.27 4.13
CA SER A 195 -7.26 8.03 3.38
C SER A 195 -7.25 8.30 1.88
N VAL A 196 -6.49 7.51 1.13
CA VAL A 196 -6.28 7.64 -0.30
C VAL A 196 -6.78 6.41 -1.03
N THR A 197 -7.36 6.62 -2.21
CA THR A 197 -7.70 5.54 -3.12
C THR A 197 -6.43 5.00 -3.75
N VAL A 198 -6.33 3.68 -3.86
CA VAL A 198 -5.18 2.99 -4.43
C VAL A 198 -5.61 2.04 -5.53
N ILE A 199 -4.77 1.90 -6.56
CA ILE A 199 -4.94 0.92 -7.63
C ILE A 199 -3.78 -0.08 -7.53
N PRO A 200 -4.00 -1.26 -6.92
CA PRO A 200 -3.04 -2.34 -6.92
C PRO A 200 -2.89 -2.97 -8.32
N LEU A 201 -1.65 -3.09 -8.80
CA LEU A 201 -1.29 -3.86 -9.99
C LEU A 201 -0.05 -4.70 -9.66
N GLY A 202 -0.10 -5.99 -9.94
CA GLY A 202 1.05 -6.83 -9.67
C GLY A 202 0.94 -8.25 -10.19
N ILE A 203 1.92 -9.03 -9.77
CA ILE A 203 2.10 -10.41 -10.19
C ILE A 203 2.33 -11.28 -8.96
N GLY A 204 2.00 -12.56 -9.08
CA GLY A 204 2.35 -13.53 -8.07
C GLY A 204 2.53 -14.91 -8.66
N ILE A 205 3.15 -15.78 -7.87
CA ILE A 205 3.30 -17.19 -8.18
C ILE A 205 2.68 -17.98 -7.03
N ARG A 206 1.75 -18.88 -7.36
CA ARG A 206 1.14 -19.80 -6.41
C ARG A 206 1.79 -21.18 -6.54
N PHE A 207 2.37 -21.68 -5.46
CA PHE A 207 2.92 -23.02 -5.34
C PHE A 207 1.98 -23.91 -4.54
N ARG A 208 1.67 -25.10 -5.06
CA ARG A 208 0.89 -26.11 -4.34
C ARG A 208 1.79 -26.83 -3.34
N ALA A 209 1.64 -26.53 -2.06
CA ALA A 209 2.39 -27.20 -1.00
C ALA A 209 1.81 -28.58 -0.69
N ASN A 210 0.49 -28.67 -0.53
CA ASN A 210 -0.21 -29.94 -0.35
C ASN A 210 -1.65 -29.85 -0.87
N GLN A 211 -2.50 -30.80 -0.47
CA GLN A 211 -3.89 -30.82 -0.88
C GLN A 211 -4.63 -29.56 -0.40
N TYR A 212 -4.30 -29.03 0.78
CA TYR A 212 -5.04 -27.99 1.51
C TYR A 212 -4.42 -26.60 1.53
N ILE A 213 -3.12 -26.52 1.29
CA ILE A 213 -2.33 -25.29 1.43
C ILE A 213 -1.62 -25.00 0.12
N ASP A 214 -1.69 -23.74 -0.27
CA ASP A 214 -0.85 -23.14 -1.31
C ASP A 214 0.05 -22.05 -0.68
N ILE A 215 1.26 -21.89 -1.21
CA ILE A 215 2.21 -20.83 -0.85
C ILE A 215 2.19 -19.80 -1.98
N LEU A 216 2.01 -18.53 -1.66
CA LEU A 216 1.92 -17.44 -2.62
C LEU A 216 3.10 -16.50 -2.42
N VAL A 217 3.82 -16.22 -3.49
CA VAL A 217 4.84 -15.17 -3.55
C VAL A 217 4.29 -14.07 -4.43
N GLU A 218 4.15 -12.86 -3.90
CA GLU A 218 3.46 -11.73 -4.53
C GLU A 218 4.33 -10.48 -4.53
N GLY A 219 4.29 -9.72 -5.61
CA GLY A 219 4.88 -8.39 -5.71
C GLY A 219 3.93 -7.47 -6.48
N ALA A 220 3.60 -6.31 -5.92
CA ALA A 220 2.60 -5.45 -6.52
C ALA A 220 2.78 -3.98 -6.16
N ARG A 221 2.73 -3.13 -7.19
CA ARG A 221 2.71 -1.67 -7.07
C ARG A 221 1.29 -1.21 -6.72
N ARG A 222 1.19 -0.21 -5.85
CA ARG A 222 -0.03 0.56 -5.60
C ARG A 222 0.20 1.95 -6.15
N PHE A 223 -0.56 2.29 -7.18
CA PHE A 223 -0.65 3.65 -7.65
C PHE A 223 -1.60 4.41 -6.74
N VAL A 224 -1.18 5.58 -6.27
CA VAL A 224 -2.06 6.51 -5.55
C VAL A 224 -2.32 7.74 -6.41
N PHE A 225 -3.28 8.56 -6.00
CA PHE A 225 -3.66 9.80 -6.69
C PHE A 225 -3.34 11.02 -5.81
N THR A 226 -2.24 10.95 -5.08
CA THR A 226 -1.72 12.01 -4.20
C THR A 226 -0.20 12.02 -4.28
N ASP A 227 0.35 13.19 -4.05
CA ASP A 227 1.79 13.51 -4.01
C ASP A 227 2.23 13.83 -2.56
N TYR A 228 1.56 13.20 -1.59
CA TYR A 228 1.64 13.61 -0.18
C TYR A 228 1.66 12.38 0.72
N LEU A 229 2.18 11.25 0.24
CA LEU A 229 2.43 10.09 1.11
C LEU A 229 3.62 10.34 2.04
N ASP A 230 4.53 11.24 1.66
CA ASP A 230 5.78 11.55 2.35
C ASP A 230 5.91 12.98 2.91
N ASP A 231 5.00 13.91 2.57
CA ASP A 231 5.06 15.36 2.91
C ASP A 231 6.08 16.17 2.09
N VAL A 232 6.38 15.71 0.88
CA VAL A 232 7.33 16.35 -0.03
C VAL A 232 6.71 16.49 -1.41
N SER A 233 6.51 17.71 -1.90
CA SER A 233 5.96 17.97 -3.23
C SER A 233 6.53 19.23 -3.88
N THR A 234 6.11 20.45 -3.52
CA THR A 234 6.35 21.59 -4.43
C THR A 234 7.66 22.33 -4.13
N PHE A 235 7.55 23.47 -3.46
CA PHE A 235 8.62 24.41 -3.17
C PHE A 235 8.63 24.75 -1.69
N TYR A 236 9.80 25.18 -1.22
CA TYR A 236 9.94 25.73 0.11
C TYR A 236 9.17 27.08 0.21
N PRO A 237 8.30 27.25 1.22
CA PRO A 237 7.72 28.54 1.58
C PRO A 237 8.74 29.42 2.33
N SER A 238 8.40 30.68 2.62
CA SER A 238 9.20 31.45 3.58
C SER A 238 8.94 30.98 5.02
N ILE A 239 9.89 31.22 5.92
CA ILE A 239 9.72 30.89 7.35
C ILE A 239 8.51 31.61 7.98
N ASP A 240 8.25 32.86 7.57
CA ASP A 240 7.10 33.64 8.05
C ASP A 240 5.77 33.01 7.61
N GLU A 241 5.71 32.46 6.39
CA GLU A 241 4.55 31.74 5.89
C GLU A 241 4.30 30.46 6.70
N VAL A 242 5.34 29.66 6.96
CA VAL A 242 5.26 28.45 7.81
C VAL A 242 4.74 28.81 9.19
N ILE A 243 5.29 29.85 9.82
CA ILE A 243 4.84 30.30 11.14
C ILE A 243 3.36 30.71 11.10
N ALA A 244 2.96 31.52 10.11
CA ALA A 244 1.59 32.01 9.98
C ALA A 244 0.58 30.87 9.78
N TRP A 245 0.89 29.87 8.95
CA TRP A 245 0.01 28.73 8.68
C TRP A 245 -0.15 27.78 9.89
N ASN A 246 0.82 27.77 10.80
CA ASN A 246 0.85 26.87 11.95
C ASN A 246 0.51 27.58 13.28
N GLY A 247 -0.33 28.61 13.22
CA GLY A 247 -0.89 29.28 14.40
C GLY A 247 -0.17 30.57 14.83
N GLY A 248 0.81 31.04 14.06
CA GLY A 248 1.49 32.30 14.26
C GLY A 248 2.67 32.25 15.25
N PRO A 249 3.37 33.38 15.45
CA PRO A 249 4.56 33.44 16.30
C PRO A 249 4.26 33.02 17.74
N GLY A 250 5.11 32.15 18.30
CA GLY A 250 4.96 31.62 19.66
C GLY A 250 3.95 30.48 19.82
N SER A 251 3.34 30.01 18.73
CA SER A 251 2.54 28.78 18.71
C SER A 251 3.46 27.55 18.81
N PRO A 252 3.19 26.58 19.70
CA PRO A 252 3.95 25.33 19.75
C PRO A 252 3.99 24.57 18.43
N THR A 253 2.91 24.65 17.63
CA THR A 253 2.86 24.01 16.31
C THR A 253 3.76 24.73 15.30
N ALA A 254 3.83 26.07 15.37
CA ALA A 254 4.72 26.86 14.51
C ALA A 254 6.19 26.57 14.83
N ASP A 255 6.55 26.48 16.11
CA ASP A 255 7.92 26.15 16.53
C ASP A 255 8.33 24.76 16.02
N ILE A 256 7.45 23.77 16.10
CA ILE A 256 7.69 22.43 15.54
C ILE A 256 7.79 22.48 14.01
N ALA A 257 6.89 23.20 13.34
CA ALA A 257 6.87 23.32 11.89
C ALA A 257 8.20 23.88 11.35
N VAL A 258 8.73 24.93 12.00
CA VAL A 258 10.02 25.54 11.64
C VAL A 258 11.19 24.56 11.81
N LEU A 259 11.13 23.65 12.78
CA LEU A 259 12.18 22.64 12.98
C LEU A 259 12.16 21.52 11.95
N VAL A 260 11.01 21.21 11.35
CA VAL A 260 10.85 20.05 10.45
C VAL A 260 10.69 20.45 8.98
N TYR A 261 10.29 21.69 8.68
CA TYR A 261 10.14 22.11 7.27
C TYR A 261 11.50 22.15 6.56
N ASP A 262 12.59 22.62 7.18
CA ASP A 262 13.92 22.63 6.56
C ASP A 262 14.96 22.03 7.51
N ARG A 263 15.47 20.86 7.12
CA ARG A 263 16.47 20.12 7.89
C ARG A 263 17.87 20.19 7.29
N SER A 264 18.06 21.00 6.26
CA SER A 264 19.34 21.13 5.54
C SER A 264 20.48 21.63 6.43
N VAL A 265 20.17 22.51 7.37
CA VAL A 265 21.13 23.08 8.33
C VAL A 265 21.74 22.02 9.26
N GLU A 266 21.01 20.95 9.58
CA GLU A 266 21.53 19.84 10.39
C GLU A 266 22.62 19.05 9.66
N GLY A 267 22.54 19.00 8.32
CA GLY A 267 23.56 18.41 7.46
C GLY A 267 24.75 19.34 7.18
N GLY A 268 24.76 20.55 7.75
CA GLY A 268 25.79 21.57 7.51
C GLY A 268 25.59 22.37 6.23
N TYR A 269 24.42 22.30 5.61
CA TYR A 269 24.08 23.06 4.40
C TYR A 269 23.44 24.42 4.72
N LYS A 270 23.37 25.30 3.73
CA LYS A 270 22.65 26.57 3.86
C LYS A 270 21.15 26.30 3.92
N ALA A 271 20.46 27.02 4.81
CA ALA A 271 19.01 26.99 4.90
C ALA A 271 18.35 27.27 3.53
N ARG A 272 17.29 26.53 3.24
CA ARG A 272 16.49 26.66 2.02
C ARG A 272 15.73 27.98 2.04
N GLN A 273 15.65 28.58 0.87
CA GLN A 273 14.96 29.85 0.64
C GLN A 273 13.64 29.61 -0.08
N LYS A 274 12.72 30.58 0.05
CA LYS A 274 11.43 30.55 -0.65
C LYS A 274 11.63 30.31 -2.14
N GLY A 275 10.87 29.36 -2.70
CA GLY A 275 10.94 29.00 -4.12
C GLY A 275 12.06 28.02 -4.48
N ASN A 276 12.90 27.60 -3.52
CA ASN A 276 13.74 26.42 -3.72
C ASN A 276 12.87 25.18 -3.92
N ILE A 277 13.29 24.28 -4.82
CA ILE A 277 12.59 23.03 -5.09
C ILE A 277 12.60 22.17 -3.82
N ARG A 278 11.41 21.71 -3.42
CA ARG A 278 11.23 20.82 -2.27
C ARG A 278 10.97 19.40 -2.74
N GLY A 279 10.18 19.20 -3.79
CA GLY A 279 9.92 17.91 -4.44
C GLY A 279 9.48 18.11 -5.90
N LYS A 280 8.63 17.23 -6.41
CA LYS A 280 7.99 17.34 -7.73
C LYS A 280 6.50 17.06 -7.62
N GLU A 281 5.69 17.77 -8.41
CA GLU A 281 4.25 17.48 -8.52
C GLU A 281 3.98 16.18 -9.29
N ASN A 282 4.19 15.01 -8.67
CA ASN A 282 3.90 13.71 -9.26
C ASN A 282 3.13 12.80 -8.29
N ASN A 283 2.34 11.84 -8.80
CA ASN A 283 1.65 10.96 -7.87
C ASN A 283 2.60 9.89 -7.34
N ASP A 284 2.63 9.76 -6.02
CA ASP A 284 3.39 8.74 -5.34
C ASP A 284 2.93 7.32 -5.69
N ALA A 285 3.77 6.36 -5.32
CA ALA A 285 3.41 4.96 -5.28
C ALA A 285 4.07 4.27 -4.09
N TYR A 286 3.65 3.03 -3.85
CA TYR A 286 4.38 2.13 -2.99
C TYR A 286 4.25 0.70 -3.50
N TYR A 287 5.18 -0.15 -3.08
CA TYR A 287 5.19 -1.56 -3.42
C TYR A 287 4.93 -2.39 -2.18
N ILE A 288 4.22 -3.51 -2.34
CA ILE A 288 4.13 -4.56 -1.33
C ILE A 288 4.63 -5.85 -1.96
N PHE A 289 5.58 -6.48 -1.29
CA PHE A 289 6.08 -7.82 -1.58
C PHE A 289 5.71 -8.74 -0.44
N SER A 290 5.07 -9.87 -0.71
CA SER A 290 4.57 -10.75 0.35
C SER A 290 4.75 -12.24 0.06
N LEU A 291 4.98 -12.98 1.14
CA LEU A 291 4.89 -14.43 1.20
C LEU A 291 3.64 -14.78 2.01
N ARG A 292 2.70 -15.50 1.40
CA ARG A 292 1.42 -15.83 2.00
C ARG A 292 1.17 -17.34 1.99
N LEU A 293 0.46 -17.82 3.00
CA LEU A 293 -0.13 -19.15 3.03
C LEU A 293 -1.62 -19.02 2.71
N GLU A 294 -2.11 -19.83 1.78
CA GLU A 294 -3.51 -19.85 1.37
C GLU A 294 -4.14 -21.22 1.66
N LEU A 295 -5.19 -21.19 2.46
CA LEU A 295 -5.94 -22.32 2.99
C LEU A 295 -7.28 -22.43 2.28
N TYR A 296 -7.62 -23.60 1.78
CA TYR A 296 -8.92 -23.82 1.16
C TYR A 296 -9.99 -24.13 2.21
N LEU A 297 -10.98 -23.27 2.28
CA LEU A 297 -12.05 -23.37 3.26
C LEU A 297 -13.11 -24.41 2.82
N PRO A 298 -13.83 -25.03 3.78
CA PRO A 298 -14.98 -25.86 3.48
C PRO A 298 -16.09 -25.08 2.77
N ASP A 299 -16.86 -25.73 1.91
CA ASP A 299 -17.91 -25.06 1.12
C ASP A 299 -19.03 -24.44 1.98
N ASN A 300 -19.26 -25.00 3.17
CA ASN A 300 -20.29 -24.54 4.10
C ASN A 300 -19.80 -23.44 5.06
N PHE A 301 -18.52 -23.02 4.98
CA PHE A 301 -17.90 -22.17 6.00
C PHE A 301 -18.70 -20.89 6.30
N ILE A 302 -19.13 -20.15 5.27
CA ILE A 302 -19.92 -18.93 5.46
C ILE A 302 -21.30 -19.26 6.07
N GLY A 303 -21.94 -20.34 5.61
CA GLY A 303 -23.24 -20.77 6.13
C GLY A 303 -23.19 -21.19 7.60
N GLU A 304 -22.10 -21.82 8.03
CA GLU A 304 -21.88 -22.20 9.42
C GLU A 304 -21.51 -21.00 10.30
N LEU A 305 -20.71 -20.06 9.79
CA LEU A 305 -20.30 -18.86 10.52
C LEU A 305 -21.48 -17.95 10.88
N PHE A 306 -22.47 -17.85 9.99
CA PHE A 306 -23.66 -17.02 10.18
C PHE A 306 -24.93 -17.82 10.53
N SER A 307 -24.84 -19.14 10.71
CA SER A 307 -25.97 -19.93 11.21
C SER A 307 -26.17 -19.63 12.69
N PRO A 308 -27.38 -19.24 13.14
CA PRO A 308 -27.68 -19.28 14.56
C PRO A 308 -27.43 -20.70 15.06
N SER A 309 -26.64 -20.82 16.13
CA SER A 309 -26.24 -22.08 16.74
C SER A 309 -27.44 -23.03 16.86
N ARG A 310 -27.51 -24.06 16.00
CA ARG A 310 -28.37 -25.21 16.27
C ARG A 310 -27.72 -25.94 17.44
N ARG A 311 -28.13 -25.61 18.66
CA ARG A 311 -27.96 -26.48 19.83
C ARG A 311 -28.42 -27.87 19.39
N LYS A 312 -27.49 -28.80 19.21
CA LYS A 312 -27.83 -30.21 18.95
C LYS A 312 -28.74 -30.65 20.09
N PRO A 313 -29.92 -31.26 19.83
CA PRO A 313 -30.71 -31.83 20.89
C PRO A 313 -29.85 -32.89 21.58
N LYS A 314 -29.64 -32.73 22.89
CA LYS A 314 -29.11 -33.82 23.71
C LYS A 314 -30.19 -34.89 23.70
N PHE A 315 -29.99 -35.95 22.92
CA PHE A 315 -30.75 -37.17 23.12
C PHE A 315 -30.42 -37.66 24.54
N ARG A 316 -31.46 -37.71 25.37
CA ARG A 316 -31.43 -38.21 26.73
C ARG A 316 -31.53 -39.73 26.71
#